data_AF-A0A919WNG8-F1
#
_entry.id   AF-A0A919WNG8-F1
#
_cell.length_a   1.000
_cell.length_b   1.000
_cell.length_c   1.000
_cell.angle_alpha   90.00
_cell.angle_beta   90.00
_cell.angle_gamma   90.00
#
_symmetry.space_group_name_H-M   'P 1'
#
loop_
_entity.id
_entity.type
_entity.pdbx_description
1 polymer ?
#
loop_
_entity_poly.entity_id
_entity_poly.type
_entity_poly.pdbx_seq_one_letter_code
_entity_poly.pdbx_strand_id
1 'polypeptide(L)' 'MGIKIYSYVKMPLRGEGDHVNKKEILYKIEDLKADYVRLQHDLEKLEYVKGNLHPLEKQLAEIEVALQEWNKKLDEVE' A
#
# COMPACT_ATOMS: atom_id res chain seq x y z
N MET A 1 24.96 -17.41 0.97
CA MET A 1 24.60 -16.01 1.28
C MET A 1 23.21 -15.74 0.72
N GLY A 2 22.18 -15.91 1.55
CA GLY A 2 20.80 -15.64 1.16
C GLY A 2 20.44 -14.22 1.57
N ILE A 3 20.05 -13.40 0.61
CA ILE A 3 19.62 -12.03 0.85
C ILE A 3 18.24 -12.11 1.54
N LYS A 4 18.20 -11.80 2.85
CA LYS A 4 16.96 -11.59 3.60
C LYS A 4 16.42 -10.20 3.25
N ILE A 5 15.59 -10.14 2.22
CA ILE A 5 14.73 -9.00 1.92
C ILE A 5 13.29 -9.48 1.99
N TYR A 6 12.43 -8.67 2.59
CA TYR A 6 11.08 -8.97 3.12
C TYR A 6 11.03 -9.54 4.53
N SER A 7 11.52 -8.73 5.48
CA SER A 7 11.01 -8.73 6.85
C SER A 7 9.65 -8.01 6.88
N TYR A 8 8.61 -8.62 6.29
CA TYR A 8 7.23 -8.31 6.70
C TYR A 8 7.02 -8.99 8.04
N VAL A 9 6.88 -8.15 9.06
CA VAL A 9 6.63 -8.55 10.45
C VAL A 9 5.34 -9.36 10.49
N LYS A 10 5.50 -10.68 10.63
CA LYS A 10 4.42 -11.63 10.91
C LYS A 10 3.88 -11.33 12.31
N MET A 11 2.91 -10.44 12.44
CA MET A 11 2.15 -10.27 13.69
C MET A 11 0.94 -11.22 13.67
N PRO A 12 0.71 -12.02 14.74
CA PRO A 12 -0.47 -12.84 14.86
C PRO A 12 -1.66 -11.96 15.30
N LEU A 13 -2.53 -11.60 14.36
CA LEU A 13 -3.84 -11.04 14.71
C LEU A 13 -4.77 -12.18 15.16
N ARG A 14 -4.75 -12.44 16.47
CA ARG A 14 -5.75 -13.26 17.16
C ARG A 14 -6.90 -12.35 17.60
N GLY A 15 -8.12 -12.67 17.20
CA GLY A 15 -9.33 -12.05 17.74
C GLY A 15 -10.52 -12.24 16.79
N GLU A 16 -11.42 -13.14 17.15
CA GLU A 16 -12.71 -13.40 16.53
C GLU A 16 -13.56 -12.13 16.39
N GLY A 17 -14.32 -12.02 15.29
CA GLY A 17 -15.41 -11.05 15.13
C GLY A 17 -15.43 -10.38 13.75
N ASP A 18 -16.41 -10.74 12.91
CA ASP A 18 -16.72 -10.16 11.59
C ASP A 18 -17.16 -8.68 11.65
N HIS A 19 -16.25 -7.80 12.07
CA HIS A 19 -16.43 -6.35 11.99
C HIS A 19 -15.14 -5.77 11.42
N VAL A 20 -15.22 -5.11 10.26
CA VAL A 20 -14.08 -4.36 9.70
C VAL A 20 -13.58 -3.40 10.77
N ASN A 21 -12.47 -3.75 11.42
CA ASN A 21 -11.99 -3.01 12.57
C ASN A 21 -11.16 -1.83 12.07
N LYS A 22 -11.24 -0.68 12.77
CA LYS A 22 -10.38 0.49 12.53
C LYS A 22 -8.91 0.10 12.30
N LYS A 23 -8.41 -0.89 13.05
CA LYS A 23 -7.05 -1.42 12.91
C LYS A 23 -6.78 -2.08 11.55
N GLU A 24 -7.72 -2.83 11.00
CA GLU A 24 -7.56 -3.44 9.67
C GLU A 24 -7.56 -2.40 8.56
N ILE A 25 -8.40 -1.36 8.69
CA ILE A 25 -8.42 -0.23 7.75
C ILE A 25 -7.06 0.50 7.78
N LEU A 26 -6.57 0.82 8.98
CA LEU A 26 -5.26 1.46 9.16
C LEU A 26 -4.12 0.60 8.59
N TYR A 27 -4.15 -0.71 8.83
CA TYR A 27 -3.17 -1.63 8.28
C TYR A 27 -3.17 -1.63 6.75
N LYS A 28 -4.35 -1.67 6.12
CA LYS A 28 -4.47 -1.57 4.65
C LYS A 28 -3.98 -0.23 4.11
N ILE A 29 -4.25 0.87 4.81
CA ILE A 29 -3.74 2.20 4.44
C ILE A 29 -2.22 2.22 4.52
N GLU A 30 -1.62 1.65 5.57
CA GLU A 30 -0.15 1.57 5.69
C GLU A 30 0.48 0.72 4.58
N ASP A 31 -0.14 -0.41 4.23
CA ASP A 31 0.35 -1.27 3.15
C ASP A 31 0.28 -0.56 1.79
N LEU A 32 -0.85 0.10 1.49
CA LEU A 32 -1.01 0.91 0.28
C LEU A 32 -0.02 2.08 0.21
N LYS A 33 0.29 2.72 1.34
CA LYS A 33 1.33 3.77 1.41
C LYS A 33 2.72 3.19 1.14
N ALA A 34 3.02 2.01 1.66
CA ALA A 34 4.29 1.34 1.39
C ALA A 34 4.43 1.01 -0.09
N ASP A 35 3.37 0.52 -0.72
CA ASP A 35 3.34 0.26 -2.16
C ASP A 35 3.44 1.54 -3.00
N TYR A 36 2.78 2.62 -2.57
CA TYR A 36 2.91 3.94 -3.21
C TYR A 36 4.37 4.41 -3.26
N VAL A 37 5.08 4.32 -2.13
CA VAL A 37 6.51 4.73 -2.04
C VAL A 37 7.39 3.85 -2.92
N ARG A 38 7.16 2.52 -2.95
CA ARG A 38 7.89 1.63 -3.86
C ARG A 38 7.65 2.00 -5.31
N LEU A 39 6.40 2.25 -5.68
CA LEU A 39 6.02 2.60 -7.04
C LEU A 39 6.64 3.94 -7.49
N GLN A 40 6.74 4.91 -6.58
CA GLN A 40 7.45 6.17 -6.84
C GLN A 40 8.93 5.92 -7.12
N HIS A 41 9.60 5.08 -6.34
CA HIS A 41 10.99 4.71 -6.60
C HIS A 41 11.17 3.99 -7.95
N ASP A 42 10.23 3.13 -8.32
CA ASP A 42 10.24 2.47 -9.62
C ASP A 42 9.99 3.47 -10.76
N LEU A 43 9.08 4.44 -10.58
CA LEU A 43 8.84 5.55 -11.53
C LEU A 43 10.10 6.37 -11.78
N GLU A 44 10.79 6.82 -10.71
CA GLU A 44 12.04 7.58 -10.81
C GLU A 44 13.11 6.79 -11.60
N LYS A 45 13.24 5.49 -11.29
CA LYS A 45 14.17 4.61 -11.99
C LYS A 45 13.78 4.43 -13.46
N LEU A 46 12.49 4.32 -13.75
CA LEU A 46 11.98 4.10 -15.09
C LEU A 46 12.12 5.37 -15.95
N GLU A 47 11.94 6.54 -15.35
CA GLU A 47 12.16 7.85 -15.95
C GLU A 47 13.65 8.02 -16.32
N TYR A 48 14.54 7.62 -15.42
CA TYR A 48 15.98 7.64 -15.65
C TYR A 48 16.39 6.78 -16.87
N VAL A 49 15.80 5.59 -17.02
CA VAL A 49 16.06 4.72 -18.19
C VAL A 49 15.24 5.11 -19.43
N LYS A 50 14.51 6.23 -19.40
CA LYS A 50 13.58 6.69 -20.46
C LYS A 50 12.58 5.61 -20.89
N GLY A 51 12.14 4.81 -19.93
CA GLY A 51 11.14 3.77 -20.11
C GLY A 51 9.73 4.34 -20.23
N ASN A 52 8.75 3.46 -20.43
CA ASN A 52 7.34 3.85 -20.49
C ASN A 52 6.75 4.03 -19.08
N LEU A 53 6.52 5.27 -18.65
CA LEU A 53 5.96 5.61 -17.34
C LEU A 53 4.46 5.32 -17.22
N HIS A 54 3.75 5.29 -18.34
CA HIS A 54 2.29 5.21 -18.37
C HIS A 54 1.68 4.06 -17.55
N PRO A 55 2.24 2.83 -17.54
CA PRO A 55 1.70 1.74 -16.72
C PRO A 55 1.86 1.99 -15.22
N LEU A 56 2.98 2.58 -14.79
CA LEU A 56 3.24 2.87 -13.38
C LEU A 56 2.43 4.08 -12.92
N GLU A 57 2.30 5.12 -13.73
CA GLU A 57 1.43 6.27 -13.40
C GLU A 57 -0.02 5.83 -13.20
N LYS A 58 -0.50 4.89 -14.02
CA LYS A 58 -1.83 4.31 -13.85
C LYS A 58 -1.95 3.56 -12.52
N GLN A 59 -0.95 2.74 -12.16
CA GLN A 59 -0.92 2.04 -10.88
C GLN A 59 -0.87 3.01 -9.69
N LEU A 60 -0.13 4.12 -9.82
CA LEU A 60 -0.05 5.15 -8.79
C LEU A 60 -1.44 5.77 -8.54
N ALA A 61 -2.14 6.13 -9.60
CA ALA A 61 -3.49 6.67 -9.53
C ALA A 61 -4.48 5.67 -8.91
N GLU A 62 -4.36 4.37 -9.23
CA GLU A 62 -5.17 3.32 -8.62
C GLU A 62 -4.92 3.20 -7.10
N ILE A 63 -3.66 3.28 -6.67
CA ILE A 63 -3.29 3.28 -5.24
C ILE A 63 -3.84 4.52 -4.54
N GLU A 64 -3.77 5.70 -5.16
CA GLU A 64 -4.34 6.93 -4.59
C GLU A 64 -5.85 6.85 -4.41
N VAL A 65 -6.57 6.33 -5.40
CA VAL A 65 -8.02 6.11 -5.30
C VAL A 65 -8.33 5.12 -4.18
N ALA A 66 -7.62 4.01 -4.11
CA ALA A 66 -7.79 3.03 -3.03
C ALA A 66 -7.53 3.64 -1.65
N LEU A 67 -6.46 4.43 -1.51
CA LEU A 67 -6.14 5.14 -0.27
C LEU A 67 -7.26 6.09 0.13
N GLN A 68 -7.83 6.85 -0.83
CA GLN A 68 -8.96 7.74 -0.54
C GLN A 68 -10.18 6.96 -0.07
N GLU A 69 -10.50 5.83 -0.70
CA GLU A 69 -11.62 4.98 -0.30
C GLU A 69 -11.43 4.40 1.11
N TRP A 70 -10.22 3.91 1.44
CA TRP A 70 -9.92 3.40 2.77
C TRP A 70 -9.91 4.49 3.83
N ASN A 71 -9.42 5.69 3.52
CA ASN A 71 -9.51 6.83 4.45
C ASN A 71 -10.96 7.27 4.69
N LYS A 72 -11.83 7.25 3.67
CA LYS A 72 -13.26 7.50 3.88
C LYS A 72 -13.90 6.44 4.78
N LYS A 73 -13.60 5.17 4.55
CA LYS A 73 -14.05 4.07 5.43
C LYS A 73 -13.52 4.21 6.85
N LEU A 74 -12.32 4.75 7.02
CA LEU A 74 -11.73 5.02 8.34
C LEU A 74 -12.51 6.11 9.08
N ASP A 75 -12.84 7.19 8.37
CA ASP A 75 -13.62 8.32 8.88
C ASP A 75 -15.05 7.91 9.25
N GLU A 76 -15.69 7.02 8.48
CA GLU A 76 -17.00 6.44 8.80
C GLU A 76 -17.01 5.57 10.08
N VAL A 77 -15.84 5.10 10.51
CA VAL A 77 -15.67 4.20 11.67
C VAL A 77 -15.10 4.95 12.89
N GLU A 78 -14.62 6.19 12.72
CA GLU A 78 -14.09 7.07 13.78
C GLU A 78 -15.21 7.84 14.51
#